data_AF-A0A323V2L2-F1
#
_entry.id   AF-A0A323V2L2-F1
#
_cell.length_a   1.000
_cell.length_b   1.000
_cell.length_c   1.000
_cell.angle_alpha   90.00
_cell.angle_beta   90.00
_cell.angle_gamma   90.00
#
_symmetry.space_group_name_H-M   'P 1'
#
loop_
_entity.id
_entity.type
_entity.pdbx_description
1 polymer ?
#
loop_
_entity_poly.entity_id
_entity_poly.type
_entity_poly.pdbx_seq_one_letter_code
_entity_poly.pdbx_strand_id
1 'polypeptide(L)'
;AEQAAEERLATVQARWERRLASATAAMGAAVERLDATAAPVVDEMRDSILDSLLVLVGDLLGRELAMAASPGLDALQRALTLCPGDVPVVVRLHPDDLAEVPAEALAQLPASVTVVGDDAVERAGALAEAGNQRVDAQLGAALERVRAVLRS
;
A
#
# COMPACT_ATOMS: atom_id res chain seq x y z
N ALA A 1 63.35 44.48 -7.58
CA ALA A 1 62.99 43.59 -8.70
C ALA A 1 62.52 42.23 -8.21
N GLU A 2 63.23 41.65 -7.24
CA GLU A 2 62.95 40.35 -6.61
C GLU A 2 61.62 40.33 -5.83
N GLN A 3 61.39 41.30 -4.95
CA GLN A 3 60.09 41.46 -4.23
C GLN A 3 58.88 41.54 -5.17
N ALA A 4 59.00 42.29 -6.27
CA ALA A 4 57.92 42.38 -7.27
C ALA A 4 57.71 41.06 -8.04
N ALA A 5 58.72 40.21 -8.14
CA ALA A 5 58.60 38.87 -8.72
C ALA A 5 57.93 37.90 -7.74
N GLU A 6 58.28 37.96 -6.46
CA GLU A 6 57.64 37.20 -5.38
C GLU A 6 56.16 37.55 -5.23
N GLU A 7 55.80 38.83 -5.24
CA GLU A 7 54.40 39.28 -5.19
C GLU A 7 53.58 38.78 -6.39
N ARG A 8 54.18 38.76 -7.59
CA ARG A 8 53.53 38.21 -8.80
C ARG A 8 53.32 36.71 -8.69
N LEU A 9 54.32 35.97 -8.20
CA LEU A 9 54.21 34.52 -7.98
C LEU A 9 53.14 34.20 -6.93
N ALA A 10 53.12 34.91 -5.80
CA ALA A 10 52.11 34.75 -4.77
C ALA A 10 50.70 35.05 -5.29
N THR A 11 50.54 36.07 -6.14
CA THR A 11 49.25 36.42 -6.76
C THR A 11 48.77 35.33 -7.72
N VAL A 12 49.66 34.78 -8.54
CA VAL A 12 49.36 33.67 -9.46
C VAL A 12 49.00 32.40 -8.69
N GLN A 13 49.76 32.08 -7.66
CA GLN A 13 49.52 30.91 -6.80
C GLN A 13 48.18 31.02 -6.08
N ALA A 14 47.89 32.17 -5.44
CA ALA A 14 46.61 32.39 -4.77
C ALA A 14 45.41 32.35 -5.74
N ARG A 15 45.60 32.81 -6.99
CA ARG A 15 44.57 32.68 -8.04
C ARG A 15 44.36 31.23 -8.45
N TRP A 16 45.43 30.44 -8.56
CA TRP A 16 45.36 29.03 -8.89
C TRP A 16 44.68 28.23 -7.77
N GLU A 17 45.06 28.46 -6.51
CA GLU A 17 44.43 27.84 -5.33
C GLU A 17 42.93 28.16 -5.25
N ARG A 18 42.53 29.42 -5.46
CA ARG A 18 41.10 29.79 -5.52
C ARG A 18 40.35 29.10 -6.66
N ARG A 19 40.97 28.98 -7.83
CA ARG A 19 40.37 28.28 -8.98
C ARG A 19 40.19 26.79 -8.69
N LEU A 20 41.19 26.16 -8.09
CA LEU A 20 41.14 24.75 -7.73
C LEU A 20 40.06 24.50 -6.68
N ALA A 21 40.05 25.29 -5.60
CA ALA A 21 39.03 25.21 -4.55
C ALA A 21 37.61 25.42 -5.11
N SER A 22 37.43 26.40 -5.99
CA SER A 22 36.14 26.65 -6.66
C SER A 22 35.71 25.50 -7.57
N ALA A 23 36.65 24.89 -8.30
CA ALA A 23 36.35 23.76 -9.17
C ALA A 23 35.94 22.52 -8.37
N THR A 24 36.67 22.22 -7.28
CA THR A 24 36.34 21.10 -6.37
C THR A 24 35.00 21.31 -5.69
N ALA A 25 34.70 22.53 -5.23
CA ALA A 25 33.39 22.86 -4.66
C ALA A 25 32.26 22.71 -5.68
N ALA A 26 32.47 23.16 -6.92
CA ALA A 26 31.48 23.03 -7.99
C ALA A 26 31.22 21.56 -8.37
N MET A 27 32.26 20.72 -8.37
CA MET A 27 32.12 19.28 -8.59
C MET A 27 31.39 18.60 -7.43
N GLY A 28 31.72 18.93 -6.18
CA GLY A 28 30.99 18.42 -5.00
C GLY A 28 29.50 18.75 -5.06
N ALA A 29 29.16 20.01 -5.34
CA ALA A 29 27.76 20.42 -5.50
C ALA A 29 27.07 19.77 -6.71
N ALA A 30 27.81 19.41 -7.76
CA ALA A 30 27.25 18.69 -8.91
C ALA A 30 26.93 17.23 -8.57
N VAL A 31 27.79 16.55 -7.80
CA VAL A 31 27.56 15.20 -7.29
C VAL A 31 26.35 15.19 -6.35
N GLU A 32 26.29 16.13 -5.40
CA GLU A 32 25.14 16.24 -4.48
C GLU A 32 23.82 16.46 -5.23
N ARG A 33 23.81 17.31 -6.26
CA ARG A 33 22.62 17.50 -7.11
C ARG A 33 22.25 16.25 -7.90
N LEU A 34 23.24 15.50 -8.37
CA LEU A 34 23.02 14.26 -9.11
C LEU A 34 22.40 13.19 -8.21
N ASP A 35 22.96 12.99 -7.02
CA ASP A 35 22.44 12.04 -6.02
C ASP A 35 21.02 12.44 -5.58
N ALA A 36 20.79 13.74 -5.35
CA ALA A 36 19.47 14.27 -5.02
C ALA A 36 18.44 14.12 -6.15
N THR A 37 18.88 13.89 -7.39
CA THR A 37 17.98 13.64 -8.53
C THR A 37 17.75 12.15 -8.76
N ALA A 38 18.77 11.32 -8.53
CA ALA A 38 18.69 9.88 -8.79
C ALA A 38 17.81 9.14 -7.77
N ALA A 39 17.89 9.48 -6.49
CA ALA A 39 17.11 8.81 -5.45
C ALA A 39 15.58 8.99 -5.62
N PRO A 40 15.04 10.21 -5.85
CA PRO A 40 13.61 10.39 -6.08
C PRO A 40 13.08 9.62 -7.29
N VAL A 41 13.86 9.53 -8.37
CA VAL A 41 13.44 8.79 -9.58
C VAL A 41 13.28 7.30 -9.29
N VAL A 42 14.17 6.72 -8.47
CA VAL A 42 14.07 5.30 -8.08
C VAL A 42 12.86 5.07 -7.18
N ASP A 43 12.57 5.98 -6.25
CA ASP A 43 11.39 5.90 -5.39
C ASP A 43 10.09 6.05 -6.19
N GLU A 44 10.03 6.98 -7.14
CA GLU A 44 8.89 7.13 -8.06
C GLU A 44 8.66 5.87 -8.92
N MET A 45 9.74 5.27 -9.43
CA MET A 45 9.66 4.01 -10.17
C MET A 45 9.16 2.87 -9.29
N ARG A 46 9.64 2.77 -8.05
CA ARG A 46 9.19 1.78 -7.07
C ARG A 46 7.69 1.93 -6.82
N ASP A 47 7.23 3.13 -6.52
CA ASP A 47 5.82 3.40 -6.24
C ASP A 47 4.93 3.09 -7.44
N SER A 48 5.36 3.46 -8.64
CA SER A 48 4.64 3.15 -9.90
C SER A 48 4.52 1.64 -10.15
N ILE A 49 5.59 0.88 -9.90
CA ILE A 49 5.58 -0.58 -10.00
C ILE A 49 4.64 -1.19 -8.96
N LEU A 50 4.72 -0.76 -7.70
CA LEU A 50 3.87 -1.26 -6.62
C LEU A 50 2.39 -0.98 -6.90
N ASP A 51 2.05 0.21 -7.38
CA ASP A 51 0.68 0.57 -7.74
C ASP A 51 0.15 -0.29 -8.89
N SER A 52 0.97 -0.50 -9.92
CA SER A 52 0.60 -1.36 -11.06
C SER A 52 0.41 -2.82 -10.64
N LEU A 53 1.24 -3.33 -9.75
CA LEU A 53 1.11 -4.69 -9.21
C LEU A 53 -0.15 -4.85 -8.37
N LEU A 54 -0.48 -3.87 -7.52
CA LEU A 54 -1.68 -3.93 -6.70
C LEU A 54 -2.96 -3.90 -7.55
N VAL A 55 -2.97 -3.11 -8.63
CA VAL A 55 -4.08 -3.14 -9.61
C VAL A 55 -4.19 -4.52 -10.25
N LEU A 56 -3.09 -5.06 -10.78
CA LEU A 56 -3.10 -6.36 -11.46
C LEU A 56 -3.52 -7.51 -10.53
N VAL A 57 -3.02 -7.52 -9.29
CA VAL A 57 -3.39 -8.51 -8.27
C VAL A 57 -4.87 -8.34 -7.88
N GLY A 58 -5.34 -7.10 -7.72
CA GLY A 58 -6.74 -6.81 -7.43
C GLY A 58 -7.67 -7.31 -8.53
N ASP A 59 -7.33 -7.06 -9.79
CA ASP A 59 -8.10 -7.54 -10.94
C ASP A 59 -8.12 -9.08 -11.02
N LEU A 60 -6.96 -9.72 -10.80
CA LEU A 60 -6.85 -11.18 -10.80
C LEU A 60 -7.70 -11.80 -9.70
N LEU A 61 -7.53 -11.33 -8.45
CA LEU A 61 -8.28 -11.86 -7.31
C LEU A 61 -9.77 -11.56 -7.41
N GLY A 62 -10.15 -10.36 -7.87
CA GLY A 62 -11.54 -9.99 -8.11
C GLY A 62 -12.20 -10.91 -9.13
N ARG A 63 -11.49 -11.26 -10.20
CA ARG A 63 -11.96 -12.25 -11.19
C ARG A 63 -12.11 -13.64 -10.59
N GLU A 64 -11.13 -14.12 -9.82
CA GLU A 64 -11.21 -15.44 -9.19
C GLU A 64 -12.36 -15.53 -8.19
N LEU A 65 -12.58 -14.47 -7.39
CA LEU A 65 -13.73 -14.37 -6.48
C LEU A 65 -15.07 -14.37 -7.24
N ALA A 66 -15.17 -13.66 -8.36
CA ALA A 66 -16.37 -13.65 -9.19
C ALA A 66 -16.67 -15.01 -9.84
N MET A 67 -15.66 -15.88 -9.96
CA MET A 67 -15.79 -17.24 -10.48
C MET A 67 -15.95 -18.31 -9.39
N ALA A 68 -15.87 -17.93 -8.11
CA ALA A 68 -16.00 -18.85 -6.99
C ALA A 68 -17.42 -19.46 -6.95
N ALA A 69 -17.51 -20.70 -6.47
CA ALA A 69 -18.79 -21.42 -6.46
C ALA A 69 -19.81 -20.83 -5.46
N SER A 70 -19.36 -20.23 -4.37
CA SER A 70 -20.22 -19.54 -3.39
C SER A 70 -19.48 -18.35 -2.76
N PRO A 71 -19.34 -17.22 -3.48
CA PRO A 71 -18.53 -16.09 -3.04
C PRO A 71 -19.00 -15.50 -1.70
N GLY A 72 -20.33 -15.43 -1.49
CA GLY A 72 -20.92 -14.94 -0.25
C GLY A 72 -20.62 -15.84 0.96
N LEU A 73 -20.63 -17.16 0.77
CA LEU A 73 -20.32 -18.13 1.82
C LEU A 73 -18.83 -18.07 2.18
N ASP A 74 -17.95 -18.02 1.19
CA ASP A 74 -16.50 -17.90 1.40
C ASP A 74 -16.16 -16.60 2.14
N ALA A 75 -16.82 -15.48 1.79
CA ALA A 75 -16.67 -14.20 2.47
C ALA A 75 -17.15 -14.25 3.92
N LEU A 76 -18.32 -14.86 4.16
CA LEU A 76 -18.87 -15.08 5.50
C LEU A 76 -17.92 -15.89 6.39
N GLN A 77 -17.40 -17.02 5.89
CA GLN A 77 -16.46 -17.86 6.62
C GLN A 77 -15.17 -17.12 6.95
N ARG A 78 -14.63 -16.36 5.99
CA ARG A 78 -13.42 -15.55 6.18
C ARG A 78 -13.62 -14.47 7.24
N ALA A 79 -14.77 -13.80 7.27
CA ALA A 79 -15.08 -12.81 8.29
C ALA A 79 -15.21 -13.46 9.68
N LEU A 80 -15.97 -14.55 9.79
CA LEU A 80 -16.19 -15.26 11.06
C LEU A 80 -14.90 -15.85 11.64
N THR A 81 -13.95 -16.27 10.80
CA THR A 81 -12.63 -16.76 11.24
C THR A 81 -11.85 -15.72 12.04
N LEU A 82 -12.11 -14.42 11.81
CA LEU A 82 -11.43 -13.31 12.48
C LEU A 82 -12.24 -12.73 13.65
N CYS A 83 -13.47 -13.19 13.85
CA CYS A 83 -14.34 -12.75 14.93
C CYS A 83 -14.12 -13.59 16.21
N PRO A 84 -14.27 -12.98 17.40
CA PRO A 84 -14.35 -13.73 18.65
C PRO A 84 -15.62 -14.61 18.68
N GLY A 85 -15.52 -15.82 19.24
CA GLY A 85 -16.61 -16.80 19.22
C GLY A 85 -17.62 -16.71 20.39
N ASP A 86 -17.36 -15.85 21.38
CA ASP A 86 -18.12 -15.73 22.62
C ASP A 86 -19.09 -14.54 22.66
N VAL A 87 -19.15 -13.76 21.57
CA VAL A 87 -19.98 -12.56 21.46
C VAL A 87 -20.92 -12.69 20.24
N PRO A 88 -22.15 -12.15 20.29
CA PRO A 88 -23.00 -12.06 19.10
C PRO A 88 -22.31 -11.33 17.95
N VAL A 89 -22.43 -11.88 16.74
CA VAL A 89 -21.80 -11.35 15.52
C VAL A 89 -22.88 -11.02 14.49
N VAL A 90 -22.84 -9.80 13.95
CA VAL A 90 -23.63 -9.42 12.78
C VAL A 90 -22.71 -9.36 11.58
N VAL A 91 -22.97 -10.19 10.57
CA VAL A 91 -22.23 -10.20 9.30
C VAL A 91 -23.09 -9.58 8.21
N ARG A 92 -22.56 -8.55 7.58
CA ARG A 92 -23.14 -7.87 6.42
C ARG A 92 -22.47 -8.42 5.16
N LEU A 93 -23.30 -8.88 4.23
CA LEU A 93 -22.89 -9.29 2.88
C LEU A 93 -23.60 -8.40 1.87
N HIS A 94 -23.10 -8.34 0.64
CA HIS A 94 -23.88 -7.75 -0.44
C HIS A 94 -25.19 -8.56 -0.64
N PRO A 95 -26.36 -7.93 -0.86
CA PRO A 95 -27.64 -8.63 -0.98
C PRO A 95 -27.65 -9.71 -2.06
N ASP A 96 -27.05 -9.45 -3.22
CA ASP A 96 -26.91 -10.45 -4.29
C ASP A 96 -26.14 -11.70 -3.84
N ASP A 97 -25.04 -11.54 -3.10
CA ASP A 97 -24.26 -12.70 -2.64
C ASP A 97 -25.01 -13.45 -1.55
N LEU A 98 -25.71 -12.73 -0.66
CA LEU A 98 -26.55 -13.34 0.37
C LEU A 98 -27.68 -14.17 -0.24
N ALA A 99 -28.28 -13.72 -1.34
CA ALA A 99 -29.32 -14.45 -2.05
C ALA A 99 -28.81 -15.76 -2.66
N GLU A 100 -27.52 -15.85 -2.96
CA GLU A 100 -26.85 -17.04 -3.50
C GLU A 100 -26.36 -18.01 -2.41
N VAL A 101 -26.36 -17.61 -1.12
CA VAL A 101 -25.95 -18.50 -0.02
C VAL A 101 -27.03 -19.58 0.22
N PRO A 102 -26.66 -20.88 0.24
CA PRO A 102 -27.60 -21.95 0.56
C PRO A 102 -28.23 -21.79 1.95
N ALA A 103 -29.55 -22.00 2.04
CA ALA A 103 -30.28 -21.87 3.30
C ALA A 103 -29.78 -22.86 4.37
N GLU A 104 -29.34 -24.05 3.95
CA GLU A 104 -28.77 -25.07 4.83
C GLU A 104 -27.44 -24.63 5.44
N ALA A 105 -26.66 -23.80 4.72
CA ALA A 105 -25.42 -23.25 5.22
C ALA A 105 -25.69 -22.16 6.28
N LEU A 106 -26.68 -21.30 6.04
CA LEU A 106 -27.12 -20.30 7.03
C LEU A 106 -27.71 -20.96 8.29
N ALA A 107 -28.46 -22.05 8.13
CA ALA A 107 -29.04 -22.78 9.26
C ALA A 107 -27.99 -23.51 10.14
N GLN A 108 -26.80 -23.77 9.61
CA GLN A 108 -25.69 -24.36 10.36
C GLN A 108 -24.91 -23.33 11.19
N LEU A 109 -25.16 -22.03 11.00
CA LEU A 109 -24.50 -20.99 11.77
C LEU A 109 -24.93 -21.04 13.24
N PRO A 110 -24.05 -20.67 14.19
CA PRO A 110 -24.44 -20.48 15.58
C PRO A 110 -25.58 -19.47 15.70
N ALA A 111 -26.49 -19.67 16.66
CA ALA A 111 -27.61 -18.75 16.90
C ALA A 111 -27.18 -17.32 17.28
N SER A 112 -25.91 -17.14 17.68
CA SER A 112 -25.29 -15.84 17.95
C SER A 112 -24.85 -15.08 16.69
N VAL A 113 -24.89 -15.71 15.51
CA VAL A 113 -24.51 -15.12 14.23
C VAL A 113 -25.76 -14.72 13.46
N THR A 114 -25.85 -13.44 13.10
CA THR A 114 -26.90 -12.90 12.23
C THR A 114 -26.28 -12.45 10.92
N VAL A 115 -26.82 -12.89 9.79
CA VAL A 115 -26.36 -12.46 8.46
C VAL A 115 -27.42 -11.55 7.83
N VAL A 116 -26.99 -10.39 7.32
CA VAL A 116 -27.87 -9.37 6.71
C VAL A 116 -27.31 -8.88 5.39
N GLY A 117 -28.18 -8.41 4.50
CA GLY A 117 -27.80 -7.75 3.26
C GLY A 117 -27.49 -6.28 3.47
N ASP A 118 -26.45 -5.78 2.81
CA ASP A 118 -26.03 -4.37 2.84
C ASP A 118 -25.36 -3.99 1.50
N ASP A 119 -25.98 -3.08 0.74
CA ASP A 119 -25.48 -2.62 -0.58
C ASP A 119 -24.15 -1.87 -0.49
N ALA A 120 -23.74 -1.42 0.71
CA ALA A 120 -22.44 -0.79 0.92
C ALA A 120 -21.28 -1.80 0.97
N VAL A 121 -21.57 -3.09 1.17
CA VAL A 121 -20.56 -4.17 1.17
C VAL A 121 -20.29 -4.58 -0.28
N GLU A 122 -19.02 -4.71 -0.66
CA GLU A 122 -18.67 -5.16 -2.00
C GLU A 122 -19.11 -6.61 -2.28
N ARG A 123 -19.30 -6.93 -3.56
CA ARG A 123 -19.51 -8.31 -4.01
C ARG A 123 -18.32 -9.20 -3.59
N ALA A 124 -18.59 -10.43 -3.16
CA ALA A 124 -17.65 -11.38 -2.55
C ALA A 124 -16.92 -10.84 -1.29
N GLY A 125 -17.45 -9.78 -0.70
CA GLY A 125 -16.96 -9.15 0.53
C GLY A 125 -17.87 -9.45 1.72
N ALA A 126 -17.33 -9.24 2.91
CA ALA A 126 -18.08 -9.34 4.16
C ALA A 126 -17.57 -8.34 5.18
N LEU A 127 -18.50 -7.79 5.95
CA LEU A 127 -18.20 -6.94 7.09
C LEU A 127 -18.84 -7.54 8.34
N ALA A 128 -18.05 -7.86 9.35
CA ALA A 128 -18.55 -8.43 10.59
C ALA A 128 -18.37 -7.48 11.78
N GLU A 129 -19.40 -7.38 12.60
CA GLU A 129 -19.42 -6.61 13.85
C GLU A 129 -19.63 -7.58 15.02
N ALA A 130 -18.65 -7.64 15.92
CA ALA A 130 -18.64 -8.52 17.09
C ALA A 130 -18.33 -7.70 18.34
N GLY A 131 -19.37 -7.27 19.07
CA GLY A 131 -19.23 -6.38 20.21
C GLY A 131 -18.60 -5.03 19.82
N ASN A 132 -17.38 -4.76 20.30
CA ASN A 132 -16.61 -3.55 19.96
C ASN A 132 -15.61 -3.75 18.82
N GLN A 133 -15.52 -4.96 18.26
CA GLN A 133 -14.62 -5.28 17.16
C GLN A 133 -15.37 -5.24 15.83
N ARG A 134 -14.74 -4.63 14.83
CA ARG A 134 -15.19 -4.66 13.44
C ARG A 134 -14.13 -5.35 12.59
N VAL A 135 -14.56 -6.34 11.83
CA VAL A 135 -13.73 -7.10 10.90
C VAL A 135 -14.15 -6.75 9.48
N ASP A 136 -13.21 -6.23 8.71
CA ASP A 136 -13.39 -5.94 7.28
C ASP A 136 -12.68 -7.01 6.45
N ALA A 137 -13.49 -7.92 5.90
CA ALA A 137 -13.07 -9.00 5.02
C ALA A 137 -13.31 -8.65 3.54
N GLN A 138 -13.38 -7.37 3.18
CA GLN A 138 -13.41 -6.92 1.79
C GLN A 138 -12.01 -7.02 1.16
N LEU A 139 -11.92 -7.51 -0.07
CA LEU A 139 -10.72 -7.51 -0.90
C LEU A 139 -10.20 -6.07 -1.09
N GLY A 140 -11.07 -5.11 -1.41
CA GLY A 140 -10.65 -3.71 -1.60
C GLY A 140 -9.97 -3.15 -0.36
N ALA A 141 -10.59 -3.32 0.81
CA ALA A 141 -10.01 -2.91 2.09
C ALA A 141 -8.71 -3.66 2.42
N ALA A 142 -8.61 -4.95 2.06
CA ALA A 142 -7.39 -5.73 2.25
C ALA A 142 -6.22 -5.21 1.41
N LEU A 143 -6.47 -4.88 0.13
CA LEU A 143 -5.45 -4.32 -0.76
C LEU A 143 -4.99 -2.94 -0.31
N GLU A 144 -5.88 -2.09 0.20
CA GLU A 144 -5.50 -0.79 0.76
C GLU A 144 -4.62 -0.94 2.02
N ARG A 145 -4.89 -1.93 2.88
CA ARG A 145 -3.98 -2.24 4.00
C ARG A 145 -2.60 -2.68 3.52
N VAL A 146 -2.53 -3.50 2.46
CA VAL A 146 -1.24 -3.91 1.87
C VAL A 146 -0.51 -2.69 1.28
N ARG A 147 -1.23 -1.83 0.54
CA ARG A 147 -0.69 -0.58 -0.02
C ARG A 147 -0.05 0.28 1.07
N ALA A 148 -0.74 0.45 2.20
CA ALA A 148 -0.25 1.25 3.32
C ALA A 148 1.08 0.71 3.91
N VAL A 149 1.23 -0.61 4.00
CA VAL A 149 2.46 -1.26 4.50
C VAL A 149 3.61 -1.19 3.48
N LEU A 150 3.32 -1.31 2.19
CA LEU A 150 4.37 -1.29 1.16
C LEU A 150 4.96 0.11 0.91
N ARG A 151 4.19 1.15 1.28
CA ARG A 151 4.57 2.57 1.20
C ARG A 151 5.17 3.12 2.49
N SER A 152 5.15 2.37 3.60
CA SER A 152 5.82 2.73 4.86
C SER A 152 7.29 2.33 4.84
#